data_AF-A0A9D4GSE5-F1
#
_entry.id   AF-A0A9D4GSE5-F1
#
_cell.length_a   1.000
_cell.length_b   1.000
_cell.length_c   1.000
_cell.angle_alpha   90.00
_cell.angle_beta   90.00
_cell.angle_gamma   90.00
#
_symmetry.space_group_name_H-M   'P 1'
#
loop_
_entity.id
_entity.type
_entity.pdbx_description
1 polymer ?
#
loop_
_entity_poly.entity_id
_entity_poly.type
_entity_poly.pdbx_seq_one_letter_code
_entity_poly.pdbx_strand_id
1 'polypeptide(L)'
;MRWENNITNGYGAQVKFDKSGDASGRYSIMNYQLNRETRQYEYKKVGSWVSSLDLDIESIVWTGGTKDITISRCSTPCNLNEMKHVGEDGDICC
;
A
#
# COMPACT_ATOMS: atom_id res chain seq x y z
N MET A 1 -24.41 -25.30 15.63
CA MET A 1 -23.51 -24.24 16.13
C MET A 1 -24.05 -22.92 15.62
N ARG A 2 -24.49 -22.04 16.54
CA ARG A 2 -25.22 -20.81 16.23
C ARG A 2 -24.20 -19.68 16.13
N TRP A 3 -23.92 -19.23 14.91
CA TRP A 3 -23.03 -18.12 14.64
C TRP A 3 -23.65 -16.82 15.19
N GLU A 4 -23.12 -16.31 16.29
CA GLU A 4 -23.52 -15.02 16.84
C GLU A 4 -22.88 -13.90 16.02
N ASN A 5 -23.69 -13.26 15.17
CA ASN A 5 -23.28 -12.29 14.17
C ASN A 5 -23.06 -10.89 14.77
N ASN A 6 -22.13 -10.73 15.72
CA ASN A 6 -21.42 -9.47 16.07
C ASN A 6 -20.77 -9.64 17.45
N ILE A 7 -19.48 -9.99 17.47
CA ILE A 7 -18.70 -10.03 18.70
C ILE A 7 -17.89 -8.72 18.75
N THR A 8 -18.00 -7.97 19.83
CA THR A 8 -17.17 -6.77 20.04
C THR A 8 -15.99 -7.15 20.93
N ASN A 9 -14.76 -6.83 20.51
CA ASN A 9 -13.58 -7.07 21.35
C ASN A 9 -13.46 -6.03 22.49
N GLY A 10 -12.50 -6.22 23.39
CA GLY A 10 -12.24 -5.30 24.51
C GLY A 10 -11.84 -3.87 24.11
N TYR A 11 -11.61 -3.61 22.81
CA TYR A 11 -11.31 -2.31 22.24
C TYR A 11 -12.50 -1.70 21.46
N GLY A 12 -13.69 -2.31 21.54
CA GLY A 12 -14.88 -1.81 20.85
C GLY A 12 -14.94 -2.16 19.36
N ALA A 13 -14.01 -2.95 18.83
CA ALA A 13 -13.98 -3.32 17.42
C ALA A 13 -14.88 -4.54 17.15
N GLN A 14 -15.63 -4.48 16.04
CA GLN A 14 -16.42 -5.60 15.55
C GLN A 14 -15.53 -6.72 15.00
N VAL A 15 -15.72 -7.92 15.51
CA VAL A 15 -15.04 -9.15 15.13
C VAL A 15 -16.03 -10.02 14.36
N LYS A 16 -15.63 -10.41 13.15
CA LYS A 16 -16.41 -11.28 12.27
C LYS A 16 -15.48 -12.32 11.67
N PHE A 17 -16.00 -13.53 11.54
CA PHE A 17 -15.33 -14.66 10.93
C PHE A 17 -16.10 -15.11 9.68
N ASP A 18 -15.39 -15.57 8.67
CA ASP A 18 -16.01 -16.17 7.49
C ASP A 18 -16.38 -17.65 7.73
N LYS A 19 -16.85 -18.34 6.69
CA LYS A 19 -17.28 -19.75 6.77
C LYS A 19 -16.13 -20.71 7.07
N SER A 20 -14.90 -20.31 6.77
CA SER A 20 -13.67 -21.07 7.02
C SER A 20 -13.11 -20.80 8.42
N GLY A 21 -13.61 -19.75 9.10
CA GLY A 21 -13.16 -19.33 10.42
C GLY A 21 -12.10 -18.23 10.38
N ASP A 22 -11.83 -17.63 9.23
CA ASP A 22 -10.86 -16.54 9.09
C ASP A 22 -11.47 -15.20 9.52
N ALA A 23 -10.72 -14.42 10.29
CA ALA A 23 -11.11 -13.07 10.67
C ALA A 23 -10.93 -12.10 9.49
N SER A 24 -11.76 -11.05 9.42
CA SER A 24 -11.58 -10.01 8.39
C SER A 24 -10.21 -9.32 8.51
N GLY A 25 -9.36 -9.47 7.48
CA GLY A 25 -8.02 -8.88 7.44
C GLY A 25 -8.03 -7.35 7.45
N ARG A 26 -7.14 -6.76 8.25
CA ARG A 26 -6.88 -5.32 8.31
C ARG A 26 -5.40 -5.07 8.48
N TYR A 27 -4.80 -4.27 7.61
CA TYR A 27 -3.37 -3.95 7.66
C TYR A 27 -3.17 -2.45 7.82
N SER A 28 -2.17 -2.08 8.61
CA SER A 28 -1.62 -0.72 8.60
C SER A 28 -0.42 -0.70 7.67
N ILE A 29 -0.37 0.30 6.79
CA ILE A 29 0.74 0.48 5.86
C ILE A 29 1.72 1.44 6.51
N MET A 30 2.97 1.01 6.64
CA MET A 30 4.03 1.76 7.31
C MET A 30 5.11 2.15 6.30
N ASN A 31 5.70 3.32 6.47
CA ASN A 31 6.85 3.77 5.71
C ASN A 31 8.01 4.03 6.68
N TYR A 32 9.20 3.51 6.33
CA TYR A 32 10.41 3.65 7.13
C TYR A 32 11.12 4.94 6.76
N GLN A 33 11.09 5.93 7.66
CA GLN A 33 11.49 7.31 7.37
C GLN A 33 12.53 7.78 8.39
N LEU A 34 13.43 8.67 7.97
CA LEU A 34 14.36 9.34 8.89
C LEU A 34 13.62 10.45 9.65
N ASN A 35 13.56 10.33 10.97
CA ASN A 35 13.11 11.40 11.84
C ASN A 35 14.18 12.51 11.88
N ARG A 36 13.79 13.74 11.54
CA ARG A 36 14.73 14.88 11.42
C ARG A 36 15.21 15.38 12.78
N GLU A 37 14.42 15.22 13.83
CA GLU A 37 14.73 15.67 15.19
C GLU A 37 15.65 14.67 15.89
N THR A 38 15.26 13.40 15.91
CA THR A 38 16.02 12.34 16.61
C THR A 38 17.18 11.80 15.79
N ARG A 39 17.22 12.08 14.48
CA ARG A 39 18.20 11.55 13.51
C ARG A 39 18.21 10.03 13.41
N GLN A 40 17.12 9.38 13.84
CA GLN A 40 16.92 7.94 13.77
C GLN A 40 15.84 7.59 12.77
N TYR A 41 15.87 6.38 12.24
CA TYR A 41 14.78 5.91 11.39
C TYR A 41 13.65 5.31 12.23
N GLU A 42 12.42 5.59 11.81
CA GLU A 42 11.21 5.14 12.46
C GLU A 42 10.15 4.68 11.45
N TYR A 43 9.24 3.82 11.91
CA TYR A 43 8.07 3.42 11.14
C TYR A 43 6.94 4.42 11.35
N LYS A 44 6.56 5.11 10.28
CA LYS A 44 5.42 6.01 10.27
C LYS A 44 4.25 5.35 9.54
N LYS A 45 3.05 5.35 10.14
CA LYS A 45 1.85 4.89 9.46
C LYS A 45 1.50 5.87 8.34
N VAL A 46 1.33 5.36 7.13
CA VAL A 46 1.01 6.15 5.93
C VAL A 46 -0.29 5.70 5.25
N GLY A 47 -0.92 4.63 5.74
CA GLY A 47 -2.17 4.14 5.16
C GLY A 47 -2.74 2.93 5.86
N SER A 48 -3.77 2.36 5.24
CA SER A 48 -4.39 1.12 5.69
C SER A 48 -4.99 0.33 4.53
N TRP A 49 -5.18 -0.96 4.74
CA TRP A 49 -5.91 -1.84 3.84
C TRP A 49 -6.91 -2.66 4.65
N VAL A 50 -8.17 -2.62 4.24
CA VAL A 50 -9.24 -3.44 4.85
C VAL A 50 -10.01 -4.16 3.74
N SER A 51 -10.75 -3.39 2.94
CA SER A 51 -11.39 -3.86 1.71
C SER A 51 -10.84 -3.14 0.47
N SER A 52 -10.29 -1.95 0.67
CA SER A 52 -9.62 -1.13 -0.32
C SER A 52 -8.34 -0.56 0.27
N LEU A 53 -7.44 -0.15 -0.63
CA LEU A 53 -6.25 0.60 -0.27
C LEU A 53 -6.64 2.04 0.04
N ASP A 54 -6.23 2.52 1.21
CA ASP A 54 -6.25 3.93 1.59
C ASP A 54 -4.82 4.35 1.96
N LEU A 55 -4.29 5.34 1.26
CA LEU A 55 -2.89 5.73 1.35
C LEU A 55 -2.77 7.26 1.33
N ASP A 56 -2.18 7.81 2.38
CA ASP A 56 -1.79 9.21 2.46
C ASP A 56 -0.45 9.37 1.74
N ILE A 57 -0.51 9.66 0.44
CA ILE A 57 0.66 9.84 -0.43
C ILE A 57 1.55 10.98 0.07
N GLU A 58 0.96 12.05 0.63
CA GLU A 58 1.71 13.22 1.12
C GLU A 58 2.53 12.87 2.36
N SER A 59 2.11 11.87 3.15
CA SER A 59 2.85 11.39 4.31
C SER A 59 4.08 10.54 3.97
N ILE A 60 4.14 9.95 2.77
CA ILE A 60 5.25 9.07 2.33
C ILE A 60 6.51 9.90 2.11
N VAL A 61 7.66 9.36 2.51
CA VAL A 61 8.97 9.97 2.24
C VAL A 61 9.79 8.96 1.44
N TRP A 62 10.26 9.41 0.28
CA TRP A 62 11.07 8.61 -0.62
C TRP A 62 12.56 8.76 -0.29
N THR A 63 13.39 7.97 -0.99
CA THR A 63 14.84 7.99 -0.83
C THR A 63 15.41 9.41 -0.96
N GLY A 64 16.33 9.78 -0.07
CA GLY A 64 16.87 11.14 -0.02
C GLY A 64 15.98 12.15 0.71
N GLY A 65 14.84 11.72 1.24
CA GLY A 65 13.94 12.58 2.02
C GLY A 65 12.97 13.40 1.16
N THR A 66 12.79 13.02 -0.12
CA THR A 66 11.93 13.73 -1.07
C THR A 66 10.47 13.31 -0.94
N LYS A 67 9.58 14.16 -1.45
CA LYS A 67 8.14 13.86 -1.60
C LYS A 67 7.77 13.47 -3.04
N ASP A 68 8.71 13.64 -3.96
CA ASP A 68 8.51 13.30 -5.37
C ASP A 68 8.43 11.79 -5.56
N ILE A 69 7.32 11.34 -6.15
CA ILE A 69 7.09 9.93 -6.44
C ILE A 69 8.11 9.46 -7.48
N THR A 70 8.84 8.39 -7.15
CA THR A 70 9.83 7.83 -8.06
C THR A 70 9.17 7.15 -9.25
N ILE A 71 9.81 7.25 -10.42
CA ILE A 71 9.36 6.57 -11.63
C ILE A 71 10.02 5.19 -11.67
N SER A 72 9.22 4.14 -11.50
CA SER A 72 9.66 2.74 -11.63
C SER A 72 9.00 2.11 -12.86
N ARG A 73 9.45 2.49 -14.06
CA ARG A 73 8.96 1.94 -15.34
C ARG A 73 10.12 1.61 -16.26
N CYS A 74 9.91 0.62 -17.11
CA CYS A 74 10.89 0.18 -18.12
C CYS A 74 11.00 1.18 -19.29
N SER A 75 9.85 1.62 -19.81
CA SER A 75 9.73 2.53 -20.95
C SER A 75 8.89 3.75 -20.59
N THR A 76 9.19 4.91 -21.16
CA THR A 76 8.34 6.09 -21.06
C THR A 76 7.12 5.96 -21.97
N PRO A 77 5.99 6.63 -21.65
CA PRO A 77 4.81 6.63 -22.51
C PRO A 77 5.18 7.26 -23.85
N CYS A 78 4.64 6.71 -24.94
CA CYS A 78 4.85 7.24 -26.28
C CYS A 78 4.37 8.70 -26.36
N ASN A 79 5.19 9.57 -26.93
CA ASN A 79 4.79 10.92 -27.27
C ASN A 79 3.77 10.91 -28.41
N LEU A 80 3.21 12.08 -28.70
CA LEU A 80 2.36 12.25 -29.88
C LEU A 80 3.14 11.84 -31.15
N ASN A 81 2.54 10.97 -31.96
CA ASN A 81 3.12 10.38 -33.18
C ASN A 81 4.22 9.33 -32.95
N GLU A 82 4.40 8.82 -31.73
CA GLU A 82 5.18 7.62 -31.46
C GLU A 82 4.27 6.39 -31.30
N MET A 83 4.80 5.19 -31.58
CA MET A 83 4.08 3.94 -31.40
C MET A 83 4.84 2.99 -30.46
N LYS A 84 4.09 2.25 -29.64
CA LYS A 84 4.65 1.20 -28.79
C LYS A 84 5.21 0.08 -29.69
N HIS A 85 6.49 -0.21 -29.54
CA HIS A 85 7.09 -1.43 -30.06
C HIS A 85 7.08 -2.48 -28.95
N VAL A 86 6.74 -3.72 -29.29
CA VAL A 86 6.83 -4.86 -28.36
C VAL A 86 7.94 -5.74 -28.90
N GLY A 87 9.04 -5.85 -28.17
CA GLY A 87 10.20 -6.64 -28.57
C GLY A 87 9.89 -8.13 -28.70
N GLU A 88 10.71 -8.85 -29.46
CA GLU A 88 10.53 -10.30 -29.71
C GLU A 88 10.61 -11.14 -28.42
N ASP A 89 11.34 -10.65 -27.41
CA ASP A 89 11.55 -11.31 -26.12
C ASP A 89 10.31 -11.25 -25.18
N GLY A 90 9.26 -10.51 -25.55
CA GLY A 90 7.93 -10.65 -24.93
C GLY A 90 7.71 -9.96 -23.57
N ASP A 91 8.62 -9.11 -23.11
CA ASP A 91 8.40 -8.29 -21.92
C ASP A 91 7.37 -7.20 -22.18
N ILE A 92 6.08 -7.48 -21.92
CA ILE A 92 4.93 -6.64 -22.32
C ILE A 92 4.98 -5.19 -21.78
N CYS A 93 5.66 -4.94 -20.66
CA CYS A 93 5.80 -3.60 -20.08
C CYS A 93 6.99 -2.80 -20.65
N CYS A 94 7.84 -3.49 -21.41
CA CYS A 94 8.88 -2.98 -22.27
C CYS A 94 8.46 -3.25 -23.74
#